data_AF-A0A8S1CWI1-F1
#
_entry.id   AF-A0A8S1CWI1-F1
#
_cell.length_a   1.000
_cell.length_b   1.000
_cell.length_c   1.000
_cell.angle_alpha   90.00
_cell.angle_beta   90.00
_cell.angle_gamma   90.00
#
_symmetry.space_group_name_H-M   'P 1'
#
loop_
_entity.id
_entity.type
_entity.pdbx_description
1 polymer ?
#
loop_
_entity_poly.entity_id
_entity_poly.type
_entity_poly.pdbx_seq_one_letter_code
_entity_poly.pdbx_strand_id
1 'polypeptide(L)'
;MEAASNCIQHPCPYPNAGGAATVLFAGLVNAVLNAQCNLGNPAQYPKDVGGALLLPEYDFIVIGAGSAGSVVASRLTEEEKWNVLLLEAGDDPGLTTDIPALAAGLQHGREDWELWAEADGKSCLGMQGGKCYIPRGKALGGSSSINALLYVRGNKHDYDDWEKTGNTGWGYEEVLKYFKKSEDGEVEDEFHAKGGLLSAKKYPIEQMKIIPHFFQAAKEMGYEKVDLNSATPVGYDRLPSTQRNSERLNTAKAFLTPAKDRDNLHVSKKSHVGKLRIENGRVIGVEFEKDGNSHFVKASKEVILSAGSTNSPQILMLSGIGPKEHLEELGIQVHADLPVGKNLQDHFMYSGVHLTLKNLNAKIPDPQAKMRDDLYQYLFYRRGDLASFGTGDFTGFINTPLNKDKSRPDIEIHHMLVPEDDQSAMPMWLHSQGYNKETYLHFKQVNKKGATLMLIIALLRPKSVGEIKLKSANISDRPIIHANFLNEEDDLKTMIEAIKYAKMFAETPTMQALGTEFEDDYKPCSNKHEIGSDKYYECCLRHIGATLYHPVGTCKMGPDSSDSVVDPELKVHGVKGLRVVDASIMPKIVSANTNAAAIMIGERGADFVKKDWAPSE
;
A
#
# COMPACT_ATOMS: atom_id res chain seq x y z
N MET A 1 -29.14 -5.87 1.81
CA MET A 1 -30.46 -5.24 1.93
C MET A 1 -31.46 -6.11 2.71
N GLU A 2 -31.02 -6.94 3.67
CA GLU A 2 -31.89 -7.85 4.46
C GLU A 2 -31.88 -7.58 5.97
N ALA A 3 -31.21 -6.53 6.45
CA ALA A 3 -31.18 -6.19 7.88
C ALA A 3 -32.29 -5.22 8.33
N ALA A 4 -33.20 -4.82 7.43
CA ALA A 4 -34.20 -3.78 7.71
C ALA A 4 -35.55 -4.33 8.25
N SER A 5 -35.69 -5.62 8.54
CA SER A 5 -37.01 -6.22 8.79
C SER A 5 -37.44 -6.33 10.28
N ASN A 6 -36.63 -5.94 11.26
CA ASN A 6 -36.95 -6.21 12.68
C ASN A 6 -37.17 -4.98 13.60
N CYS A 7 -37.35 -3.77 13.08
CA CYS A 7 -37.43 -2.55 13.91
C CYS A 7 -38.81 -1.91 14.13
N ILE A 8 -39.93 -2.57 13.80
CA ILE A 8 -41.26 -1.93 13.97
C ILE A 8 -42.26 -2.90 14.62
N GLN A 9 -42.13 -3.13 15.92
CA GLN A 9 -43.17 -3.82 16.72
C GLN A 9 -44.33 -2.89 17.16
N HIS A 10 -44.18 -1.58 16.95
CA HIS A 10 -45.25 -0.60 17.14
C HIS A 10 -45.41 0.20 15.83
N PRO A 11 -46.61 0.32 15.26
CA PRO A 11 -46.80 1.18 14.09
C PRO A 11 -46.36 2.60 14.47
N CYS A 12 -45.50 3.21 13.64
CA CYS A 12 -45.16 4.63 13.81
C CYS A 12 -46.46 5.44 13.96
N PRO A 13 -46.54 6.37 14.93
CA PRO A 13 -47.73 7.20 15.09
C PRO A 13 -48.01 7.90 13.74
N TYR A 14 -49.24 7.74 13.25
CA TYR A 14 -49.79 8.19 11.96
C TYR A 14 -48.80 8.95 11.04
N PRO A 15 -48.33 8.35 9.93
CA PRO A 15 -47.43 9.02 8.98
C PRO A 15 -48.09 10.14 8.16
N ASN A 16 -49.40 10.40 8.37
CA ASN A 16 -50.13 11.50 7.74
C ASN A 16 -50.26 12.68 8.71
N ALA A 17 -49.17 13.44 8.86
CA ALA A 17 -49.27 14.84 9.23
C ALA A 17 -48.31 15.62 8.34
N GLY A 18 -48.83 16.20 7.26
CA GLY A 18 -48.16 17.33 6.63
C GLY A 18 -47.90 18.37 7.73
N GLY A 19 -46.63 18.68 7.98
CA GLY A 19 -46.23 19.47 9.13
C GLY A 19 -44.71 19.53 9.29
N ALA A 20 -44.24 20.46 10.12
CA ALA A 20 -42.81 20.76 10.29
C ALA A 20 -41.97 19.53 10.67
N ALA A 21 -42.49 18.59 11.47
CA ALA A 21 -41.77 17.38 11.87
C ALA A 21 -41.45 16.45 10.68
N THR A 22 -42.40 16.26 9.76
CA THR A 22 -42.21 15.46 8.54
C THR A 22 -41.17 16.11 7.62
N VAL A 23 -41.19 17.44 7.50
CA VAL A 23 -40.19 18.20 6.72
C VAL A 23 -38.80 18.07 7.34
N LEU A 24 -38.68 18.18 8.67
CA LEU A 24 -37.40 18.00 9.38
C LEU A 24 -36.84 16.59 9.22
N PHE A 25 -37.69 15.56 9.36
CA PHE A 25 -37.28 14.17 9.17
C PHE A 25 -36.85 13.89 7.72
N ALA A 26 -37.65 14.31 6.73
CA ALA A 26 -37.28 14.19 5.32
C ALA A 26 -35.99 14.97 5.00
N GLY A 27 -35.81 16.15 5.61
CA GLY A 27 -34.59 16.94 5.52
C GLY A 27 -33.36 16.19 6.05
N LEU A 28 -33.48 15.52 7.21
CA LEU A 28 -32.41 14.68 7.76
C LEU A 28 -32.08 13.50 6.84
N VAL A 29 -33.10 12.77 6.35
CA VAL A 29 -32.89 11.65 5.41
C VAL A 29 -32.18 12.12 4.15
N ASN A 30 -32.62 13.24 3.56
CA ASN A 30 -31.96 13.84 2.40
C ASN A 30 -30.52 14.26 2.70
N ALA A 31 -30.26 14.81 3.90
CA ALA A 31 -28.91 15.18 4.30
C ALA A 31 -27.99 13.94 4.44
N VAL A 32 -28.49 12.83 4.99
CA VAL A 32 -27.75 11.56 5.05
C VAL A 32 -27.45 11.03 3.64
N LEU A 33 -28.45 11.01 2.75
CA LEU A 33 -28.29 10.55 1.37
C LEU A 33 -27.26 11.40 0.62
N ASN A 34 -27.33 12.73 0.75
CA ASN A 34 -26.34 13.63 0.13
C ASN A 34 -24.94 13.43 0.70
N ALA A 35 -24.80 13.25 2.02
CA ALA A 35 -23.51 12.99 2.67
C ALA A 35 -22.87 11.68 2.17
N GLN A 36 -23.69 10.65 1.92
CA GLN A 36 -23.26 9.39 1.33
C GLN A 36 -22.83 9.58 -0.14
N CYS A 37 -23.60 10.30 -0.95
CA CYS A 37 -23.27 10.55 -2.37
C CYS A 37 -21.96 11.34 -2.58
N ASN A 38 -21.52 12.09 -1.58
CA ASN A 38 -20.23 12.77 -1.61
C ASN A 38 -19.03 11.82 -1.45
N LEU A 39 -19.24 10.65 -0.84
CA LEU A 39 -18.22 9.61 -0.74
C LEU A 39 -18.25 8.70 -1.99
N GLY A 40 -17.08 8.33 -2.49
CA GLY A 40 -16.93 7.50 -3.68
C GLY A 40 -17.51 8.14 -4.94
N ASN A 41 -17.55 9.47 -5.00
CA ASN A 41 -18.20 10.20 -6.09
C ASN A 41 -17.46 9.96 -7.43
N PRO A 42 -18.09 9.28 -8.42
CA PRO A 42 -17.44 8.99 -9.70
C PRO A 42 -17.04 10.24 -10.48
N ALA A 43 -17.71 11.38 -10.25
CA ALA A 43 -17.39 12.65 -10.89
C ALA A 43 -16.01 13.20 -10.49
N GLN A 44 -15.39 12.68 -9.43
CA GLN A 44 -14.01 13.01 -9.07
C GLN A 44 -12.99 12.35 -10.01
N TYR A 45 -13.35 11.28 -10.72
CA TYR A 45 -12.42 10.55 -11.58
C TYR A 45 -12.62 10.91 -13.06
N PRO A 46 -11.58 10.71 -13.91
CA PRO A 46 -11.73 10.81 -15.35
C PRO A 46 -12.84 9.91 -15.89
N LYS A 47 -13.50 10.34 -16.95
CA LYS A 47 -14.49 9.52 -17.64
C LYS A 47 -13.79 8.34 -18.32
N ASP A 48 -14.48 7.19 -18.38
CA ASP A 48 -14.01 6.05 -19.16
C ASP A 48 -14.19 6.36 -20.65
N VAL A 49 -13.08 6.45 -21.38
CA VAL A 49 -13.06 6.51 -22.83
C VAL A 49 -13.21 5.08 -23.32
N GLY A 50 -14.47 4.69 -23.61
CA GLY A 50 -14.79 3.35 -24.08
C GLY A 50 -13.98 2.96 -25.33
N GLY A 51 -13.84 1.67 -25.61
CA GLY A 51 -12.93 1.16 -26.65
C GLY A 51 -13.15 1.76 -28.06
N ALA A 52 -14.39 2.16 -28.38
CA ALA A 52 -14.75 2.78 -29.66
C ALA A 52 -14.33 4.26 -29.80
N LEU A 53 -13.95 4.92 -28.68
CA LEU A 53 -13.55 6.33 -28.63
C LEU A 53 -12.03 6.51 -28.54
N LEU A 54 -11.26 5.42 -28.57
CA LEU A 54 -9.81 5.48 -28.54
C LEU A 54 -9.26 5.98 -29.89
N LEU A 55 -8.25 6.85 -29.82
CA LEU A 55 -7.47 7.21 -30.99
C LEU A 55 -6.72 5.96 -31.52
N PRO A 56 -6.48 5.88 -32.85
CA PRO A 56 -5.67 4.79 -33.42
C PRO A 56 -4.23 4.76 -32.91
N GLU A 57 -3.71 5.92 -32.50
CA GLU A 57 -2.34 6.12 -32.04
C GLU A 57 -2.29 7.24 -31.00
N TYR A 58 -1.41 7.08 -30.01
CA TYR A 58 -1.11 8.06 -28.96
C TYR A 58 0.38 8.36 -28.93
N ASP A 59 0.77 9.51 -28.40
CA ASP A 59 2.17 9.80 -28.13
C ASP A 59 2.73 8.87 -27.06
N PHE A 60 1.97 8.75 -25.96
CA PHE A 60 2.32 7.90 -24.84
C PHE A 60 1.16 7.00 -24.43
N ILE A 61 1.49 5.76 -24.08
CA ILE A 61 0.53 4.85 -23.43
C ILE A 61 1.09 4.49 -22.06
N VAL A 62 0.37 4.87 -21.00
CA VAL A 62 0.67 4.51 -19.61
C VAL A 62 -0.17 3.30 -19.22
N ILE A 63 0.48 2.23 -18.76
CA ILE A 63 -0.18 0.98 -18.37
C ILE A 63 -0.23 0.90 -16.84
N GLY A 64 -1.43 0.97 -16.27
CA GLY A 64 -1.70 0.95 -14.84
C GLY A 64 -1.86 2.35 -14.26
N ALA A 65 -3.03 2.66 -13.72
CA ALA A 65 -3.35 3.92 -13.04
C ALA A 65 -2.97 3.87 -11.55
N GLY A 66 -1.89 3.17 -11.21
CA GLY A 66 -1.44 3.01 -9.82
C GLY A 66 -0.82 4.26 -9.20
N SER A 67 -0.07 4.06 -8.11
CA SER A 67 0.60 5.14 -7.38
C SER A 67 1.51 5.98 -8.28
N ALA A 68 2.33 5.33 -9.12
CA ALA A 68 3.21 6.00 -10.06
C ALA A 68 2.49 6.41 -11.36
N GLY A 69 1.73 5.49 -11.96
CA GLY A 69 1.11 5.72 -13.28
C GLY A 69 0.10 6.86 -13.32
N SER A 70 -0.66 7.09 -12.23
CA SER A 70 -1.52 8.26 -12.10
C SER A 70 -0.74 9.57 -12.17
N VAL A 71 0.45 9.62 -11.56
CA VAL A 71 1.34 10.78 -11.58
C VAL A 71 1.87 10.99 -12.99
N VAL A 72 2.42 9.93 -13.61
CA VAL A 72 2.99 10.00 -14.96
C VAL A 72 1.96 10.53 -15.96
N ALA A 73 0.76 9.94 -16.02
CA ALA A 73 -0.28 10.38 -16.95
C ALA A 73 -0.68 11.85 -16.71
N SER A 74 -0.83 12.26 -15.45
CA SER A 74 -1.11 13.67 -15.10
C SER A 74 0.02 14.61 -15.52
N ARG A 75 1.28 14.23 -15.33
CA ARG A 75 2.42 15.11 -15.63
C ARG A 75 2.68 15.22 -17.13
N LEU A 76 2.55 14.13 -17.89
CA LEU A 76 2.76 14.17 -19.34
C LEU A 76 1.69 15.00 -20.05
N THR A 77 0.45 14.98 -19.56
CA THR A 77 -0.65 15.76 -20.15
C THR A 77 -0.63 17.24 -19.80
N GLU A 78 0.33 17.70 -18.98
CA GLU A 78 0.63 19.13 -18.86
C GLU A 78 1.16 19.69 -20.18
N GLU A 79 1.75 18.86 -21.05
CA GLU A 79 2.13 19.23 -22.40
C GLU A 79 0.95 19.02 -23.37
N GLU A 80 0.28 20.11 -23.73
CA GLU A 80 -0.96 20.10 -24.54
C GLU A 80 -0.80 19.40 -25.90
N LYS A 81 0.43 19.30 -26.42
CA LYS A 81 0.73 18.68 -27.72
C LYS A 81 0.81 17.15 -27.66
N TRP A 82 0.83 16.54 -26.49
CA TRP A 82 0.96 15.10 -26.34
C TRP A 82 -0.38 14.46 -25.99
N ASN A 83 -0.79 13.48 -26.78
CA ASN A 83 -1.94 12.64 -26.48
C ASN A 83 -1.50 11.46 -25.63
N VAL A 84 -2.09 11.30 -24.45
CA VAL A 84 -1.75 10.24 -23.50
C VAL A 84 -2.95 9.33 -23.27
N LEU A 85 -2.74 8.03 -23.49
CA LEU A 85 -3.69 6.99 -23.09
C LEU A 85 -3.26 6.36 -21.77
N LEU A 86 -4.14 6.35 -20.77
CA LEU A 86 -3.97 5.63 -19.52
C LEU A 86 -4.90 4.41 -19.49
N LEU A 87 -4.33 3.21 -19.39
CA LEU A 87 -5.06 1.95 -19.32
C LEU A 87 -5.05 1.41 -17.88
N GLU A 88 -6.22 1.15 -17.30
CA GLU A 88 -6.36 0.55 -15.96
C GLU A 88 -7.26 -0.67 -16.02
N ALA A 89 -6.82 -1.77 -15.41
CA ALA A 89 -7.60 -3.02 -15.36
C ALA A 89 -8.80 -2.94 -14.40
N GLY A 90 -8.72 -2.08 -13.38
CA GLY A 90 -9.80 -1.78 -12.45
C GLY A 90 -10.77 -0.70 -12.92
N ASP A 91 -11.72 -0.39 -12.04
CA ASP A 91 -12.72 0.68 -12.20
C ASP A 91 -12.42 1.84 -11.25
N ASP A 92 -13.34 2.81 -11.14
CA ASP A 92 -13.33 3.79 -10.06
C ASP A 92 -13.36 3.08 -8.68
N PRO A 93 -12.52 3.52 -7.71
CA PRO A 93 -12.60 3.09 -6.33
C PRO A 93 -14.00 3.32 -5.74
N GLY A 94 -14.52 2.34 -4.98
CA GLY A 94 -15.84 2.44 -4.35
C GLY A 94 -15.84 3.27 -3.06
N LEU A 95 -17.05 3.54 -2.54
CA LEU A 95 -17.33 4.21 -1.26
C LEU A 95 -16.42 3.77 -0.10
N THR A 96 -16.24 2.45 0.09
CA THR A 96 -15.46 1.89 1.20
C THR A 96 -14.03 2.38 1.18
N THR A 97 -13.46 2.60 -0.01
CA THR A 97 -12.07 3.07 -0.15
C THR A 97 -11.88 4.46 0.44
N ASP A 98 -12.92 5.29 0.46
CA ASP A 98 -12.82 6.67 0.93
C ASP A 98 -12.78 6.80 2.45
N ILE A 99 -13.26 5.79 3.19
CA ILE A 99 -13.37 5.81 4.64
C ILE A 99 -12.10 5.19 5.25
N PRO A 100 -11.21 5.97 5.88
CA PRO A 100 -9.90 5.49 6.34
C PRO A 100 -9.95 4.27 7.26
N ALA A 101 -10.87 4.24 8.23
CA ALA A 101 -10.97 3.13 9.19
C ALA A 101 -11.31 1.79 8.53
N LEU A 102 -11.90 1.79 7.33
CA LEU A 102 -12.30 0.58 6.61
C LEU A 102 -11.19 0.01 5.73
N ALA A 103 -9.97 0.55 5.77
CA ALA A 103 -8.88 0.15 4.88
C ALA A 103 -8.58 -1.36 4.92
N ALA A 104 -8.59 -1.98 6.11
CA ALA A 104 -8.37 -3.42 6.27
C ALA A 104 -9.49 -4.28 5.62
N GLY A 105 -10.69 -3.72 5.45
CA GLY A 105 -11.82 -4.39 4.80
C GLY A 105 -11.77 -4.37 3.28
N LEU A 106 -10.76 -3.71 2.68
CA LEU A 106 -10.59 -3.64 1.22
C LEU A 106 -9.84 -4.86 0.67
N GLN A 107 -9.11 -5.56 1.53
CA GLN A 107 -8.50 -6.86 1.21
C GLN A 107 -9.59 -7.89 0.94
N HIS A 108 -9.37 -8.76 -0.05
CA HIS A 108 -10.34 -9.73 -0.57
C HIS A 108 -11.60 -9.06 -1.16
N GLY A 109 -11.48 -7.78 -1.54
CA GLY A 109 -12.56 -6.97 -2.10
C GLY A 109 -12.51 -6.88 -3.62
N ARG A 110 -13.47 -6.13 -4.18
CA ARG A 110 -13.59 -5.88 -5.63
C ARG A 110 -12.36 -5.17 -6.20
N GLU A 111 -11.80 -4.25 -5.41
CA GLU A 111 -10.63 -3.44 -5.73
C GLU A 111 -9.30 -4.17 -5.51
N ASP A 112 -9.32 -5.48 -5.23
CA ASP A 112 -8.11 -6.29 -5.04
C ASP A 112 -7.87 -7.24 -6.23
N TRP A 113 -6.60 -7.43 -6.57
CA TRP A 113 -6.14 -8.51 -7.45
C TRP A 113 -6.19 -9.88 -6.77
N GLU A 114 -6.15 -9.90 -5.43
CA GLU A 114 -6.13 -11.06 -4.55
C GLU A 114 -5.02 -12.06 -4.89
N LEU A 115 -3.78 -11.59 -4.90
CA LEU A 115 -2.64 -12.44 -5.20
C LEU A 115 -2.21 -13.25 -3.97
N TRP A 116 -1.54 -14.37 -4.21
CA TRP A 116 -1.02 -15.26 -3.18
C TRP A 116 0.39 -15.70 -3.56
N ALA A 117 1.32 -15.65 -2.62
CA ALA A 117 2.60 -16.34 -2.77
C ALA A 117 2.43 -17.85 -2.54
N GLU A 118 3.21 -18.63 -3.28
CA GLU A 118 3.23 -20.07 -3.14
C GLU A 118 3.73 -20.49 -1.76
N ALA A 119 3.16 -21.59 -1.25
CA ALA A 119 3.57 -22.16 0.02
C ALA A 119 5.00 -22.71 -0.09
N ASP A 120 5.87 -22.30 0.83
CA ASP A 120 7.28 -22.71 0.89
C ASP A 120 7.57 -23.63 2.10
N GLY A 121 6.59 -23.83 2.98
CA GLY A 121 6.73 -24.60 4.22
C GLY A 121 7.58 -23.91 5.30
N LYS A 122 7.95 -22.64 5.12
CA LYS A 122 8.85 -21.87 5.98
C LYS A 122 8.24 -20.58 6.50
N SER A 123 7.28 -19.99 5.79
CA SER A 123 6.63 -18.72 6.13
C SER A 123 5.11 -18.81 5.98
N CYS A 124 4.38 -17.85 6.58
CA CYS A 124 2.91 -17.76 6.51
C CYS A 124 2.14 -19.03 6.90
N LEU A 125 2.71 -19.88 7.78
CA LEU A 125 2.14 -21.19 8.11
C LEU A 125 0.77 -21.11 8.82
N GLY A 126 0.50 -19.97 9.47
CA GLY A 126 -0.78 -19.64 10.11
C GLY A 126 -1.83 -19.05 9.15
N MET A 127 -1.53 -18.95 7.85
CA MET A 127 -2.44 -18.45 6.82
C MET A 127 -3.19 -19.58 6.12
N GLN A 128 -4.22 -19.23 5.36
CA GLN A 128 -5.01 -20.17 4.58
C GLN A 128 -4.11 -20.91 3.57
N GLY A 129 -4.08 -22.24 3.68
CA GLY A 129 -3.25 -23.09 2.82
C GLY A 129 -1.73 -22.92 2.99
N GLY A 130 -1.28 -22.23 4.04
CA GLY A 130 0.15 -21.91 4.22
C GLY A 130 0.70 -20.98 3.13
N LYS A 131 -0.17 -20.21 2.46
CA LYS A 131 0.17 -19.24 1.42
C LYS A 131 0.12 -17.83 1.99
N CYS A 132 1.08 -16.98 1.64
CA CYS A 132 1.03 -15.58 2.01
C CYS A 132 0.05 -14.83 1.12
N TYR A 133 -0.92 -14.15 1.71
CA TYR A 133 -1.82 -13.28 0.96
C TYR A 133 -1.13 -11.95 0.61
N ILE A 134 -1.15 -11.56 -0.67
CA ILE A 134 -0.47 -10.36 -1.20
C ILE A 134 -1.51 -9.49 -1.91
N PRO A 135 -2.27 -8.67 -1.17
CA PRO A 135 -3.26 -7.78 -1.75
C PRO A 135 -2.61 -6.72 -2.66
N ARG A 136 -3.24 -6.44 -3.80
CA ARG A 136 -2.79 -5.40 -4.74
C ARG A 136 -3.99 -4.67 -5.29
N GLY A 137 -3.95 -3.34 -5.31
CA GLY A 137 -5.07 -2.53 -5.78
C GLY A 137 -5.31 -2.69 -7.28
N LYS A 138 -6.57 -2.89 -7.65
CA LYS A 138 -7.14 -3.03 -9.00
C LYS A 138 -8.28 -2.02 -9.16
N ALA A 139 -7.91 -0.75 -9.21
CA ALA A 139 -8.79 0.41 -9.37
C ALA A 139 -7.95 1.61 -9.82
N LEU A 140 -8.57 2.70 -10.27
CA LEU A 140 -7.84 3.97 -10.39
C LEU A 140 -7.18 4.32 -9.04
N GLY A 141 -5.91 4.73 -9.08
CA GLY A 141 -5.05 4.92 -7.90
C GLY A 141 -4.30 3.65 -7.47
N GLY A 142 -4.67 2.48 -8.00
CA GLY A 142 -4.07 1.18 -7.69
C GLY A 142 -4.02 0.91 -6.19
N SER A 143 -2.87 0.46 -5.69
CA SER A 143 -2.72 0.17 -4.26
C SER A 143 -2.85 1.37 -3.34
N SER A 144 -2.71 2.62 -3.81
CA SER A 144 -3.01 3.79 -2.98
C SER A 144 -4.50 3.88 -2.59
N SER A 145 -5.38 3.21 -3.35
CA SER A 145 -6.82 3.13 -3.09
C SER A 145 -7.18 2.09 -2.02
N ILE A 146 -6.26 1.17 -1.66
CA ILE A 146 -6.50 0.11 -0.65
C ILE A 146 -5.46 0.06 0.49
N ASN A 147 -4.45 0.93 0.49
CA ASN A 147 -3.39 0.93 1.50
C ASN A 147 -3.84 1.50 2.87
N ALA A 148 -2.93 1.50 3.85
CA ALA A 148 -3.12 2.08 5.18
C ALA A 148 -2.96 3.63 5.26
N LEU A 149 -2.96 4.33 4.11
CA LEU A 149 -2.87 5.79 3.97
C LEU A 149 -1.58 6.46 4.48
N LEU A 150 -0.58 5.69 4.93
CA LEU A 150 0.64 6.24 5.52
C LEU A 150 1.50 6.96 4.47
N TYR A 151 2.02 8.14 4.83
CA TYR A 151 2.99 8.88 4.03
C TYR A 151 4.35 8.90 4.75
N VAL A 152 5.26 8.05 4.28
CA VAL A 152 6.64 7.93 4.80
C VAL A 152 7.61 7.77 3.63
N ARG A 153 8.76 8.44 3.68
CA ARG A 153 9.71 8.54 2.56
C ARG A 153 10.88 7.57 2.65
N GLY A 154 11.19 7.04 3.83
CA GLY A 154 12.38 6.24 4.07
C GLY A 154 13.59 7.08 4.45
N ASN A 155 14.76 6.45 4.50
CA ASN A 155 15.99 7.04 4.97
C ASN A 155 16.83 7.55 3.79
N LYS A 156 17.55 8.66 3.98
CA LYS A 156 18.48 9.21 2.98
C LYS A 156 19.43 8.16 2.41
N HIS A 157 19.95 7.27 3.27
CA HIS A 157 20.87 6.23 2.85
C HIS A 157 20.26 5.21 1.88
N ASP A 158 18.95 5.01 1.86
CA ASP A 158 18.31 4.10 0.91
C ASP A 158 18.57 4.57 -0.53
N TYR A 159 18.37 5.86 -0.77
CA TYR A 159 18.52 6.52 -2.08
C TYR A 159 19.99 6.76 -2.44
N ASP A 160 20.80 7.17 -1.48
CA ASP A 160 22.25 7.31 -1.70
C ASP A 160 22.88 5.96 -2.07
N ASP A 161 22.39 4.85 -1.50
CA ASP A 161 22.87 3.52 -1.87
C ASP A 161 22.42 3.11 -3.28
N TRP A 162 21.24 3.54 -3.74
CA TRP A 162 20.84 3.37 -5.14
C TRP A 162 21.79 4.09 -6.09
N GLU A 163 22.18 5.32 -5.76
CA GLU A 163 23.12 6.10 -6.57
C GLU A 163 24.52 5.50 -6.58
N LYS A 164 25.03 5.05 -5.42
CA LYS A 164 26.34 4.38 -5.30
C LYS A 164 26.45 3.11 -6.15
N THR A 165 25.34 2.44 -6.45
CA THR A 165 25.33 1.27 -7.34
C THR A 165 25.23 1.64 -8.82
N GLY A 166 25.50 2.89 -9.19
CA GLY A 166 25.57 3.35 -10.58
C GLY A 166 24.28 3.98 -11.10
N ASN A 167 23.25 4.16 -10.26
CA ASN A 167 22.03 4.85 -10.64
C ASN A 167 22.18 6.37 -10.42
N THR A 168 23.05 7.00 -11.20
CA THR A 168 23.39 8.42 -11.07
C THR A 168 22.16 9.30 -11.02
N GLY A 169 22.16 10.24 -10.08
CA GLY A 169 21.08 11.17 -9.83
C GLY A 169 20.01 10.63 -8.89
N TRP A 170 19.99 9.35 -8.51
CA TRP A 170 18.98 8.82 -7.57
C TRP A 170 19.31 9.05 -6.10
N GLY A 171 20.37 9.81 -5.77
CA GLY A 171 20.71 10.18 -4.41
C GLY A 171 19.63 11.02 -3.73
N TYR A 172 19.62 11.02 -2.39
CA TYR A 172 18.52 11.62 -1.61
C TYR A 172 18.25 13.09 -1.95
N GLU A 173 19.30 13.89 -2.17
CA GLU A 173 19.15 15.31 -2.49
C GLU A 173 18.35 15.54 -3.77
N GLU A 174 18.53 14.67 -4.76
CA GLU A 174 17.79 14.74 -6.02
C GLU A 174 16.36 14.23 -5.88
N VAL A 175 16.15 13.09 -5.20
CA VAL A 175 14.79 12.54 -5.02
C VAL A 175 13.94 13.39 -4.07
N LEU A 176 14.54 14.10 -3.11
CA LEU A 176 13.84 14.99 -2.19
C LEU A 176 13.06 16.08 -2.93
N LYS A 177 13.61 16.60 -4.03
CA LYS A 177 12.93 17.59 -4.88
C LYS A 177 11.59 17.06 -5.39
N TYR A 178 11.55 15.79 -5.78
CA TYR A 178 10.34 15.13 -6.29
C TYR A 178 9.35 14.75 -5.18
N PHE A 179 9.85 14.37 -3.99
CA PHE A 179 8.98 14.24 -2.82
C PHE A 179 8.27 15.55 -2.50
N LYS A 180 9.02 16.66 -2.46
CA LYS A 180 8.50 18.00 -2.20
C LYS A 180 7.55 18.49 -3.31
N LYS A 181 7.81 18.19 -4.58
CA LYS A 181 6.96 18.54 -5.73
C LYS A 181 5.51 18.03 -5.58
N SER A 182 5.33 16.84 -5.02
CA SER A 182 4.01 16.25 -4.79
C SER A 182 3.37 16.67 -3.46
N GLU A 183 4.15 17.10 -2.47
CA GLU A 183 3.70 17.25 -1.08
C GLU A 183 2.91 18.55 -0.81
N ASP A 184 1.75 18.40 -0.17
CA ASP A 184 1.07 19.46 0.59
C ASP A 184 1.10 19.11 2.08
N GLY A 185 2.17 19.55 2.76
CA GLY A 185 2.47 19.29 4.16
C GLY A 185 1.95 20.38 5.13
N GLU A 186 2.26 20.20 6.42
CA GLU A 186 1.87 21.15 7.49
C GLU A 186 2.81 22.35 7.59
N VAL A 187 4.08 22.14 7.24
CA VAL A 187 5.18 23.10 7.30
C VAL A 187 5.93 23.15 5.97
N GLU A 188 6.72 24.19 5.77
CA GLU A 188 7.62 24.33 4.63
C GLU A 188 9.01 24.59 5.18
N ASP A 189 9.93 23.66 4.95
CA ASP A 189 11.29 23.68 5.48
C ASP A 189 12.25 22.90 4.55
N GLU A 190 13.40 22.44 5.07
CA GLU A 190 14.36 21.65 4.33
C GLU A 190 13.72 20.38 3.73
N PHE A 191 12.95 19.64 4.53
CA PHE A 191 12.38 18.34 4.16
C PHE A 191 10.97 18.48 3.59
N HIS A 192 10.18 19.45 4.04
CA HIS A 192 8.76 19.55 3.72
C HIS A 192 8.43 20.69 2.76
N ALA A 193 7.36 20.49 1.98
CA ALA A 193 6.78 21.48 1.09
C ALA A 193 5.26 21.61 1.27
N LYS A 194 4.72 22.70 0.74
CA LYS A 194 3.29 23.00 0.70
C LYS A 194 2.82 23.20 -0.74
N GLY A 195 1.52 22.99 -0.96
CA GLY A 195 0.87 23.30 -2.24
C GLY A 195 0.99 22.23 -3.32
N GLY A 196 1.66 21.10 -3.04
CA GLY A 196 1.61 19.93 -3.91
C GLY A 196 0.21 19.31 -4.00
N LEU A 197 0.02 18.39 -4.95
CA LEU A 197 -1.29 17.78 -5.19
C LEU A 197 -1.69 16.76 -4.12
N LEU A 198 -0.71 16.14 -3.46
CA LEU A 198 -0.89 15.08 -2.47
C LEU A 198 -0.80 15.66 -1.04
N SER A 199 -1.91 15.63 -0.33
CA SER A 199 -1.93 15.94 1.11
C SER A 199 -1.06 14.95 1.89
N ALA A 200 -0.17 15.47 2.72
CA ALA A 200 0.68 14.71 3.64
C ALA A 200 0.65 15.39 5.02
N LYS A 201 -0.52 15.39 5.64
CA LYS A 201 -0.78 16.06 6.93
C LYS A 201 -1.14 15.04 8.01
N LYS A 202 -0.85 15.36 9.26
CA LYS A 202 -1.19 14.49 10.40
C LYS A 202 -2.68 14.69 10.69
N TYR A 203 -3.45 13.62 10.64
CA TYR A 203 -4.87 13.69 10.95
C TYR A 203 -5.07 13.96 12.46
N PRO A 204 -5.79 15.00 12.89
CA PRO A 204 -5.95 15.35 14.30
C PRO A 204 -6.71 14.25 15.06
N ILE A 205 -6.04 13.62 16.02
CA ILE A 205 -6.64 12.63 16.91
C ILE A 205 -7.20 13.37 18.12
N GLU A 206 -8.42 13.89 18.02
CA GLU A 206 -9.05 14.60 19.15
C GLU A 206 -9.39 13.66 20.32
N GLN A 207 -9.38 12.34 20.12
CA GLN A 207 -10.04 11.38 21.00
C GLN A 207 -9.10 10.41 21.77
N MET A 208 -7.80 10.30 21.43
CA MET A 208 -6.92 9.31 22.08
C MET A 208 -6.02 9.89 23.18
N LYS A 209 -6.53 9.90 24.40
CA LYS A 209 -5.77 10.29 25.62
C LYS A 209 -4.62 9.35 25.99
N ILE A 210 -4.51 8.19 25.33
CA ILE A 210 -3.53 7.14 25.62
C ILE A 210 -2.19 7.37 24.91
N ILE A 211 -2.19 8.02 23.74
CA ILE A 211 -0.99 8.23 22.92
C ILE A 211 0.18 8.89 23.69
N PRO A 212 -0.03 9.89 24.58
CA PRO A 212 1.06 10.44 25.40
C PRO A 212 1.77 9.40 26.28
N HIS A 213 1.06 8.37 26.75
CA HIS A 213 1.67 7.28 27.54
C HIS A 213 2.59 6.44 26.67
N PHE A 214 2.23 6.18 25.40
CA PHE A 214 3.09 5.45 24.47
C PHE A 214 4.36 6.22 24.13
N PHE A 215 4.27 7.54 23.93
CA PHE A 215 5.46 8.39 23.78
C PHE A 215 6.36 8.37 25.02
N GLN A 216 5.76 8.41 26.21
CA GLN A 216 6.51 8.34 27.45
C GLN A 216 7.20 6.97 27.64
N ALA A 217 6.53 5.87 27.28
CA ALA A 217 7.12 4.53 27.27
C ALA A 217 8.27 4.41 26.25
N ALA A 218 8.12 4.97 25.05
CA ALA A 218 9.22 5.02 24.07
C ALA A 218 10.42 5.83 24.59
N LYS A 219 10.16 6.93 25.30
CA LYS A 219 11.22 7.71 25.96
C LYS A 219 11.93 6.94 27.06
N GLU A 220 11.22 6.14 27.84
CA GLU A 220 11.80 5.22 28.83
C GLU A 220 12.70 4.15 28.18
N MET A 221 12.41 3.80 26.92
CA MET A 221 13.25 2.95 26.07
C MET A 221 14.41 3.68 25.37
N GLY A 222 14.55 5.00 25.58
CA GLY A 222 15.60 5.83 24.99
C GLY A 222 15.30 6.35 23.58
N TYR A 223 14.06 6.24 23.10
CA TYR A 223 13.63 6.79 21.81
C TYR A 223 12.87 8.10 21.99
N GLU A 224 13.37 9.14 21.34
CA GLU A 224 12.75 10.47 21.34
C GLU A 224 11.72 10.62 20.22
N LYS A 225 10.94 11.70 20.33
CA LYS A 225 10.04 12.11 19.26
C LYS A 225 10.84 12.75 18.12
N VAL A 226 10.71 12.24 16.90
CA VAL A 226 11.45 12.75 15.73
C VAL A 226 10.56 12.83 14.50
N ASP A 227 10.82 13.77 13.59
CA ASP A 227 10.13 13.75 12.31
C ASP A 227 10.56 12.51 11.49
N LEU A 228 9.61 11.61 11.26
CA LEU A 228 9.80 10.35 10.55
C LEU A 228 10.01 10.51 9.03
N ASN A 229 9.90 11.74 8.50
CA ASN A 229 10.19 12.08 7.11
C ASN A 229 11.45 12.97 6.94
N SER A 230 12.22 13.16 8.02
CA SER A 230 13.55 13.77 7.98
C SER A 230 14.57 12.84 7.30
N ALA A 231 15.82 13.28 7.16
CA ALA A 231 16.84 12.54 6.42
C ALA A 231 17.18 11.16 7.04
N THR A 232 17.31 11.07 8.36
CA THR A 232 17.76 9.84 9.06
C THR A 232 16.95 9.58 10.33
N PRO A 233 15.65 9.27 10.21
CA PRO A 233 14.77 9.17 11.36
C PRO A 233 15.04 7.89 12.16
N VAL A 234 15.28 8.04 13.46
CA VAL A 234 15.30 6.96 14.46
C VAL A 234 14.62 7.49 15.71
N GLY A 235 13.46 6.94 16.05
CA GLY A 235 12.57 7.47 17.08
C GLY A 235 11.11 7.19 16.78
N TYR A 236 10.22 7.92 17.45
CA TYR A 236 8.77 7.75 17.32
C TYR A 236 8.08 9.05 16.92
N ASP A 237 7.01 8.98 16.12
CA ASP A 237 6.06 10.08 15.95
C ASP A 237 4.76 9.55 15.37
N ARG A 238 3.81 10.47 15.19
CA ARG A 238 2.68 10.33 14.31
C ARG A 238 3.11 10.50 12.87
N LEU A 239 2.61 9.64 12.01
CA LEU A 239 2.81 9.73 10.58
C LEU A 239 1.78 10.67 9.93
N PRO A 240 2.20 11.47 8.95
CA PRO A 240 1.26 12.09 8.02
C PRO A 240 0.50 11.01 7.23
N SER A 241 -0.69 11.38 6.77
CA SER A 241 -1.53 10.49 5.98
C SER A 241 -1.95 11.13 4.67
N THR A 242 -2.16 10.30 3.64
CA THR A 242 -2.68 10.72 2.33
C THR A 242 -4.20 10.87 2.40
N GLN A 243 -4.65 11.93 3.07
CA GLN A 243 -6.06 12.24 3.31
C GLN A 243 -6.38 13.71 3.04
N ARG A 244 -7.60 14.00 2.57
CA ARG A 244 -8.12 15.36 2.43
C ARG A 244 -9.56 15.39 2.91
N ASN A 245 -9.89 16.31 3.81
CA ASN A 245 -11.20 16.36 4.49
C ASN A 245 -11.59 15.02 5.13
N SER A 246 -10.59 14.32 5.72
CA SER A 246 -10.74 13.01 6.38
C SER A 246 -11.21 11.88 5.47
N GLU A 247 -11.14 12.08 4.16
CA GLU A 247 -11.34 11.04 3.16
C GLU A 247 -9.99 10.63 2.60
N ARG A 248 -9.86 9.37 2.19
CA ARG A 248 -8.68 8.89 1.47
C ARG A 248 -8.44 9.76 0.23
N LEU A 249 -7.20 10.24 0.11
CA LEU A 249 -6.68 10.87 -1.09
C LEU A 249 -5.73 9.90 -1.81
N ASN A 250 -6.30 8.98 -2.58
CA ASN A 250 -5.52 8.10 -3.46
C ASN A 250 -4.88 8.89 -4.62
N THR A 251 -3.93 8.30 -5.33
CA THR A 251 -3.19 9.02 -6.39
C THR A 251 -4.04 9.39 -7.59
N ALA A 252 -5.12 8.66 -7.90
CA ALA A 252 -6.06 9.08 -8.92
C ALA A 252 -6.81 10.36 -8.52
N LYS A 253 -7.28 10.45 -7.27
CA LYS A 253 -7.89 11.67 -6.73
C LYS A 253 -6.91 12.84 -6.68
N ALA A 254 -5.66 12.59 -6.32
CA ALA A 254 -4.66 13.64 -6.21
C ALA A 254 -4.22 14.18 -7.60
N PHE A 255 -3.94 13.28 -8.55
CA PHE A 255 -3.27 13.62 -9.81
C PHE A 255 -4.18 13.55 -11.03
N LEU A 256 -5.10 12.58 -11.12
CA LEU A 256 -5.98 12.47 -12.27
C LEU A 256 -7.18 13.41 -12.17
N THR A 257 -7.72 13.69 -10.98
CA THR A 257 -8.84 14.64 -10.82
C THR A 257 -8.54 16.03 -11.38
N PRO A 258 -7.38 16.66 -11.11
CA PRO A 258 -7.04 17.95 -11.72
C PRO A 258 -6.79 17.89 -13.25
N ALA A 259 -6.47 16.71 -13.78
CA ALA A 259 -6.16 16.51 -15.20
C ALA A 259 -7.35 15.97 -16.02
N LYS A 260 -8.44 15.56 -15.37
CA LYS A 260 -9.53 14.77 -15.96
C LYS A 260 -10.28 15.44 -17.11
N ASP A 261 -10.26 16.77 -17.14
CA ASP A 261 -10.96 17.60 -18.12
C ASP A 261 -10.01 18.11 -19.23
N ARG A 262 -8.75 17.65 -19.27
CA ARG A 262 -7.82 17.95 -20.35
C ARG A 262 -8.14 17.09 -21.57
N ASP A 263 -8.27 17.73 -22.74
CA ASP A 263 -8.64 17.04 -23.99
C ASP A 263 -7.59 16.01 -24.46
N ASN A 264 -6.35 16.10 -23.97
CA ASN A 264 -5.25 15.23 -24.35
C ASN A 264 -5.00 14.06 -23.37
N LEU A 265 -5.84 13.91 -22.33
CA LEU A 265 -5.83 12.76 -21.43
C LEU A 265 -7.00 11.82 -21.73
N HIS A 266 -6.72 10.64 -22.25
CA HIS A 266 -7.72 9.58 -22.40
C HIS A 266 -7.50 8.49 -21.37
N VAL A 267 -8.54 8.14 -20.60
CA VAL A 267 -8.47 7.08 -19.58
C VAL A 267 -9.42 5.96 -19.96
N SER A 268 -8.91 4.75 -20.14
CA SER A 268 -9.71 3.55 -20.38
C SER A 268 -9.64 2.63 -19.16
N LYS A 269 -10.77 2.51 -18.47
CA LYS A 269 -10.97 1.65 -17.29
C LYS A 269 -11.30 0.23 -17.73
N LYS A 270 -11.21 -0.74 -16.83
CA LYS A 270 -11.49 -2.17 -17.10
C LYS A 270 -10.75 -2.70 -18.33
N SER A 271 -9.53 -2.22 -18.55
CA SER A 271 -8.67 -2.50 -19.69
C SER A 271 -7.46 -3.30 -19.21
N HIS A 272 -7.52 -4.62 -19.36
CA HIS A 272 -6.47 -5.53 -18.88
C HIS A 272 -5.40 -5.70 -19.96
N VAL A 273 -4.25 -5.04 -19.76
CA VAL A 273 -3.11 -5.15 -20.67
C VAL A 273 -2.34 -6.43 -20.39
N GLY A 274 -2.08 -7.23 -21.42
CA GLY A 274 -1.35 -8.49 -21.28
C GLY A 274 -0.04 -8.54 -22.03
N LYS A 275 0.07 -7.82 -23.15
CA LYS A 275 1.20 -7.95 -24.05
C LYS A 275 1.51 -6.65 -24.76
N LEU A 276 2.80 -6.41 -24.96
CA LEU A 276 3.36 -5.36 -25.79
C LEU A 276 3.68 -5.93 -27.17
N ARG A 277 3.40 -5.17 -28.23
CA ARG A 277 3.80 -5.56 -29.59
C ARG A 277 5.15 -4.94 -29.93
N ILE A 278 6.10 -5.79 -30.32
CA ILE A 278 7.48 -5.40 -30.59
C ILE A 278 7.80 -5.67 -32.06
N GLU A 279 8.28 -4.65 -32.77
CA GLU A 279 8.76 -4.76 -34.14
C GLU A 279 10.15 -4.15 -34.24
N ASN A 280 11.09 -4.89 -34.84
CA ASN A 280 12.48 -4.42 -35.05
C ASN A 280 13.15 -3.88 -33.76
N GLY A 281 12.89 -4.53 -32.62
CA GLY A 281 13.44 -4.16 -31.32
C GLY A 281 12.82 -2.91 -30.68
N ARG A 282 11.66 -2.46 -31.17
CA ARG A 282 10.90 -1.31 -30.61
C ARG A 282 9.48 -1.73 -30.26
N VAL A 283 9.00 -1.32 -29.08
CA VAL A 283 7.57 -1.41 -28.74
C VAL A 283 6.78 -0.42 -29.60
N ILE A 284 5.80 -0.91 -30.35
CA ILE A 284 4.96 -0.09 -31.24
C ILE A 284 3.55 0.17 -30.68
N GLY A 285 3.17 -0.51 -29.61
CA GLY A 285 1.83 -0.44 -29.05
C GLY A 285 1.53 -1.55 -28.06
N VAL A 286 0.27 -1.58 -27.61
CA VAL A 286 -0.20 -2.46 -26.54
C VAL A 286 -1.42 -3.26 -26.97
N GLU A 287 -1.47 -4.51 -26.53
CA GLU A 287 -2.64 -5.40 -26.66
C GLU A 287 -3.31 -5.55 -25.29
N PHE A 288 -4.62 -5.31 -25.26
CA PHE A 288 -5.40 -5.39 -24.02
C PHE A 288 -6.80 -5.90 -24.25
N GLU A 289 -7.40 -6.44 -23.19
CA GLU A 289 -8.78 -6.90 -23.18
C GLU A 289 -9.68 -5.88 -22.49
N LYS A 290 -10.80 -5.53 -23.12
CA LYS A 290 -11.86 -4.69 -22.54
C LYS A 290 -13.21 -5.21 -23.03
N ASP A 291 -14.17 -5.33 -22.11
CA ASP A 291 -15.53 -5.79 -22.41
C ASP A 291 -15.58 -7.12 -23.19
N GLY A 292 -14.62 -8.01 -22.92
CA GLY A 292 -14.47 -9.31 -23.59
C GLY A 292 -13.87 -9.26 -25.00
N ASN A 293 -13.43 -8.10 -25.47
CA ASN A 293 -12.82 -7.92 -26.79
C ASN A 293 -11.34 -7.57 -26.65
N SER A 294 -10.52 -8.06 -27.58
CA SER A 294 -9.11 -7.68 -27.71
C SER A 294 -8.98 -6.39 -28.52
N HIS A 295 -8.17 -5.47 -28.02
CA HIS A 295 -7.87 -4.19 -28.64
C HIS A 295 -6.36 -4.04 -28.85
N PHE A 296 -5.98 -3.29 -29.89
CA PHE A 296 -4.60 -2.88 -30.13
C PHE A 296 -4.55 -1.36 -30.36
N VAL A 297 -3.64 -0.68 -29.67
CA VAL A 297 -3.43 0.76 -29.81
C VAL A 297 -1.94 1.05 -29.96
N LYS A 298 -1.60 1.94 -30.90
CA LYS A 298 -0.21 2.30 -31.21
C LYS A 298 0.32 3.41 -30.30
N ALA A 299 1.62 3.35 -30.02
CA ALA A 299 2.38 4.42 -29.38
C ALA A 299 3.40 5.00 -30.37
N SER A 300 3.30 6.29 -30.68
CA SER A 300 4.23 6.97 -31.59
C SER A 300 5.58 7.24 -30.92
N LYS A 301 5.61 7.51 -29.60
CA LYS A 301 6.82 7.77 -28.81
C LYS A 301 7.16 6.60 -27.88
N GLU A 302 6.49 6.46 -26.74
CA GLU A 302 6.85 5.44 -25.74
C GLU A 302 5.63 4.80 -25.08
N VAL A 303 5.78 3.53 -24.70
CA VAL A 303 4.92 2.86 -23.72
C VAL A 303 5.58 2.94 -22.35
N ILE A 304 4.81 3.30 -21.33
CA ILE A 304 5.28 3.45 -19.94
C ILE A 304 4.52 2.47 -19.07
N LEU A 305 5.24 1.48 -18.55
CA LEU A 305 4.69 0.43 -17.71
C LEU A 305 4.69 0.86 -16.23
N SER A 306 3.51 0.97 -15.64
CA SER A 306 3.28 1.36 -14.24
C SER A 306 2.30 0.41 -13.53
N ALA A 307 2.32 -0.87 -13.92
CA ALA A 307 1.40 -1.90 -13.44
C ALA A 307 1.81 -2.47 -12.06
N GLY A 308 2.91 -1.98 -11.48
CA GLY A 308 3.42 -2.35 -10.17
C GLY A 308 4.26 -3.63 -10.17
N SER A 309 4.86 -3.91 -9.03
CA SER A 309 5.89 -4.95 -8.82
C SER A 309 5.45 -6.39 -9.13
N THR A 310 4.18 -6.63 -9.45
CA THR A 310 3.70 -7.95 -9.85
C THR A 310 3.27 -8.00 -11.32
N ASN A 311 2.47 -7.04 -11.77
CA ASN A 311 1.92 -7.07 -13.12
C ASN A 311 2.91 -6.51 -14.15
N SER A 312 3.78 -5.57 -13.78
CA SER A 312 4.83 -5.08 -14.68
C SER A 312 5.78 -6.19 -15.16
N PRO A 313 6.41 -7.00 -14.28
CA PRO A 313 7.24 -8.11 -14.74
C PRO A 313 6.43 -9.17 -15.51
N GLN A 314 5.16 -9.40 -15.16
CA GLN A 314 4.29 -10.32 -15.90
C GLN A 314 4.06 -9.85 -17.34
N ILE A 315 3.70 -8.58 -17.55
CA ILE A 315 3.48 -8.00 -18.88
C ILE A 315 4.77 -8.05 -19.71
N LEU A 316 5.93 -7.72 -19.11
CA LEU A 316 7.22 -7.85 -19.79
C LEU A 316 7.49 -9.28 -20.25
N MET A 317 7.34 -10.26 -19.35
CA MET A 317 7.57 -11.67 -19.68
C MET A 317 6.61 -12.18 -20.76
N LEU A 318 5.31 -11.86 -20.69
CA LEU A 318 4.33 -12.21 -21.72
C LEU A 318 4.64 -11.56 -23.08
N SER A 319 5.39 -10.46 -23.06
CA SER A 319 5.87 -9.74 -24.25
C SER A 319 7.23 -10.23 -24.76
N GLY A 320 7.78 -11.30 -24.18
CA GLY A 320 9.08 -11.86 -24.57
C GLY A 320 10.29 -11.14 -24.00
N ILE A 321 10.11 -10.33 -22.94
CA ILE A 321 11.18 -9.61 -22.25
C ILE A 321 11.31 -10.22 -20.85
N GLY A 322 12.37 -11.00 -20.62
CA GLY A 322 12.56 -11.71 -19.35
C GLY A 322 13.51 -12.89 -19.45
N PRO A 323 13.57 -13.76 -18.43
CA PRO A 323 14.56 -14.84 -18.39
C PRO A 323 14.35 -15.82 -19.55
N LYS A 324 15.32 -15.89 -20.46
CA LYS A 324 15.21 -16.65 -21.72
C LYS A 324 14.70 -18.08 -21.53
N GLU A 325 15.32 -18.84 -20.62
CA GLU A 325 14.97 -20.23 -20.38
C GLU A 325 13.49 -20.39 -19.97
N HIS A 326 13.03 -19.55 -19.04
CA HIS A 326 11.64 -19.57 -18.56
C HIS A 326 10.63 -19.19 -19.66
N LEU A 327 10.99 -18.26 -20.55
CA LEU A 327 10.15 -17.87 -21.67
C LEU A 327 10.08 -18.97 -22.75
N GLU A 328 11.20 -19.59 -23.06
CA GLU A 328 11.28 -20.72 -24.01
C GLU A 328 10.48 -21.94 -23.52
N GLU A 329 10.53 -22.25 -22.21
CA GLU A 329 9.71 -23.29 -21.57
C GLU A 329 8.20 -23.10 -21.79
N LEU A 330 7.74 -21.85 -21.87
CA LEU A 330 6.33 -21.49 -22.07
C LEU A 330 5.99 -21.23 -23.55
N GLY A 331 6.94 -21.42 -24.47
CA GLY A 331 6.75 -21.19 -25.91
C GLY A 331 6.61 -19.71 -26.29
N ILE A 332 7.15 -18.80 -25.47
CA ILE A 332 7.12 -17.36 -25.73
C ILE A 332 8.38 -16.96 -26.49
N GLN A 333 8.22 -16.23 -27.61
CA GLN A 333 9.35 -15.69 -28.37
C GLN A 333 10.15 -14.71 -27.50
N VAL A 334 11.46 -14.93 -27.40
CA VAL A 334 12.36 -14.05 -26.65
C VAL A 334 12.80 -12.86 -27.51
N HIS A 335 12.49 -11.66 -27.03
CA HIS A 335 12.94 -10.38 -27.59
C HIS A 335 14.14 -9.81 -26.83
N ALA A 336 14.20 -10.01 -25.51
CA ALA A 336 15.32 -9.62 -24.67
C ALA A 336 15.45 -10.57 -23.47
N ASP A 337 16.65 -11.10 -23.26
CA ASP A 337 17.00 -11.91 -22.09
C ASP A 337 17.42 -11.00 -20.94
N LEU A 338 16.53 -10.81 -19.97
CA LEU A 338 16.70 -9.90 -18.85
C LEU A 338 16.23 -10.56 -17.54
N PRO A 339 16.75 -10.17 -16.37
CA PRO A 339 16.38 -10.75 -15.08
C PRO A 339 15.00 -10.28 -14.56
N VAL A 340 14.00 -10.16 -15.44
CA VAL A 340 12.63 -9.76 -15.09
C VAL A 340 12.01 -10.74 -14.11
N GLY A 341 11.34 -10.20 -13.08
CA GLY A 341 10.69 -10.96 -12.03
C GLY A 341 11.65 -11.40 -10.91
N LYS A 342 12.96 -11.27 -11.06
CA LYS A 342 13.94 -11.55 -9.99
C LYS A 342 13.98 -10.41 -8.97
N ASN A 343 14.68 -10.60 -7.85
CA ASN A 343 14.89 -9.55 -6.84
C ASN A 343 13.58 -8.99 -6.24
N LEU A 344 12.54 -9.83 -6.09
CA LEU A 344 11.34 -9.44 -5.37
C LEU A 344 11.72 -9.19 -3.91
N GLN A 345 11.64 -7.95 -3.46
CA GLN A 345 11.84 -7.57 -2.06
C GLN A 345 10.52 -7.11 -1.49
N ASP A 346 10.28 -7.40 -0.22
CA ASP A 346 9.08 -6.96 0.49
C ASP A 346 9.39 -6.89 1.99
N HIS A 347 8.76 -5.95 2.69
CA HIS A 347 8.90 -5.85 4.13
C HIS A 347 8.16 -7.01 4.79
N PHE A 348 8.92 -7.87 5.46
CA PHE A 348 8.34 -8.93 6.28
C PHE A 348 7.77 -8.32 7.57
N MET A 349 6.49 -8.52 7.79
CA MET A 349 5.73 -8.05 8.93
C MET A 349 5.45 -9.19 9.91
N TYR A 350 5.48 -8.90 11.21
CA TYR A 350 4.95 -9.75 12.27
C TYR A 350 3.97 -8.96 13.13
N SER A 351 2.69 -9.35 13.08
CA SER A 351 1.60 -8.77 13.87
C SER A 351 1.17 -9.66 15.04
N GLY A 352 2.07 -10.52 15.54
CA GLY A 352 1.78 -11.43 16.65
C GLY A 352 2.06 -10.86 18.04
N VAL A 353 2.62 -9.65 18.14
CA VAL A 353 2.87 -9.01 19.44
C VAL A 353 1.62 -8.27 19.89
N HIS A 354 0.93 -8.83 20.89
CA HIS A 354 -0.26 -8.24 21.48
C HIS A 354 -0.02 -7.95 22.95
N LEU A 355 -0.32 -6.70 23.35
CA LEU A 355 -0.25 -6.25 24.74
C LEU A 355 -1.66 -6.00 25.26
N THR A 356 -2.09 -6.77 26.26
CA THR A 356 -3.39 -6.57 26.92
C THR A 356 -3.26 -5.44 27.95
N LEU A 357 -4.08 -4.39 27.86
CA LEU A 357 -4.06 -3.22 28.76
C LEU A 357 -5.23 -3.29 29.76
N LYS A 358 -5.03 -3.93 30.91
CA LYS A 358 -6.12 -4.22 31.88
C LYS A 358 -6.71 -2.99 32.57
N ASN A 359 -5.92 -1.94 32.73
CA ASN A 359 -6.38 -0.73 33.42
C ASN A 359 -7.01 0.29 32.45
N LEU A 360 -7.08 -0.02 31.15
CA LEU A 360 -7.75 0.79 30.16
C LEU A 360 -9.20 0.30 29.99
N ASN A 361 -10.17 1.05 30.53
CA ASN A 361 -11.58 0.75 30.32
C ASN A 361 -12.00 1.11 28.88
N ALA A 362 -11.79 0.17 27.94
CA ALA A 362 -12.08 0.36 26.52
C ALA A 362 -13.18 -0.58 26.00
N LYS A 363 -13.90 -1.30 26.88
CA LYS A 363 -15.02 -2.14 26.44
C LYS A 363 -16.15 -1.27 25.93
N ILE A 364 -16.64 -1.56 24.73
CA ILE A 364 -17.77 -0.85 24.13
C ILE A 364 -19.08 -1.52 24.60
N PRO A 365 -19.90 -0.88 25.46
CA PRO A 365 -21.09 -1.53 26.03
C PRO A 365 -22.18 -1.82 24.99
N ASP A 366 -22.36 -0.91 24.02
CA ASP A 366 -23.26 -1.08 22.88
C ASP A 366 -22.51 -0.76 21.57
N PRO A 367 -21.91 -1.79 20.92
CA PRO A 367 -21.19 -1.62 19.66
C PRO A 367 -22.05 -1.06 18.53
N GLN A 368 -23.37 -1.34 18.54
CA GLN A 368 -24.27 -0.86 17.51
C GLN A 368 -24.60 0.63 17.69
N ALA A 369 -24.80 1.08 18.93
CA ALA A 369 -24.93 2.50 19.22
C ALA A 369 -23.66 3.27 18.87
N LYS A 370 -22.50 2.76 19.28
CA LYS A 370 -21.22 3.37 18.92
C LYS A 370 -21.05 3.51 17.41
N MET A 371 -21.33 2.46 16.63
CA MET A 371 -21.25 2.51 15.16
C MET A 371 -22.18 3.58 14.56
N ARG A 372 -23.39 3.75 15.10
CA ARG A 372 -24.32 4.82 14.64
C ARG A 372 -23.76 6.21 14.94
N ASP A 373 -23.18 6.40 16.12
CA ASP A 373 -22.57 7.67 16.51
C ASP A 373 -21.35 7.98 15.65
N ASP A 374 -20.46 7.00 15.43
CA ASP A 374 -19.28 7.14 14.58
C ASP A 374 -19.67 7.48 13.13
N LEU A 375 -20.70 6.80 12.60
CA LEU A 375 -21.23 7.10 11.27
C LEU A 375 -21.80 8.52 11.18
N TYR A 376 -22.54 8.96 12.21
CA TYR A 376 -23.07 10.33 12.27
C TYR A 376 -21.94 11.36 12.34
N GLN A 377 -20.92 11.14 13.18
CA GLN A 377 -19.76 12.04 13.27
C GLN A 377 -19.01 12.14 11.93
N TYR A 378 -18.82 11.01 11.24
CA TYR A 378 -18.08 10.98 9.99
C TYR A 378 -18.86 11.58 8.82
N LEU A 379 -20.14 11.20 8.66
CA LEU A 379 -20.95 11.65 7.53
C LEU A 379 -21.20 13.16 7.56
N PHE A 380 -21.43 13.74 8.74
CA PHE A 380 -21.79 15.15 8.86
C PHE A 380 -20.61 16.06 9.20
N TYR A 381 -19.60 15.57 9.91
CA TYR A 381 -18.49 16.40 10.40
C TYR A 381 -17.10 15.92 9.97
N ARG A 382 -17.00 14.80 9.23
CA ARG A 382 -15.71 14.23 8.77
C ARG A 382 -14.69 14.08 9.90
N ARG A 383 -15.14 13.57 11.04
CA ARG A 383 -14.32 13.32 12.24
C ARG A 383 -14.74 12.05 12.95
N GLY A 384 -14.01 11.71 14.02
CA GLY A 384 -14.24 10.51 14.83
C GLY A 384 -13.48 9.30 14.31
N ASP A 385 -13.79 8.12 14.84
CA ASP A 385 -13.00 6.91 14.64
C ASP A 385 -12.96 6.45 13.18
N LEU A 386 -14.00 6.73 12.38
CA LEU A 386 -14.01 6.36 10.96
C LEU A 386 -13.02 7.16 10.09
N ALA A 387 -12.55 8.31 10.57
CA ALA A 387 -11.65 9.21 9.86
C ALA A 387 -10.15 8.87 10.04
N SER A 388 -9.81 7.84 10.82
CA SER A 388 -8.43 7.36 10.95
C SER A 388 -8.38 5.84 10.83
N PHE A 389 -7.30 5.33 10.24
CA PHE A 389 -7.00 3.90 10.28
C PHE A 389 -6.27 3.47 11.58
N GLY A 390 -5.69 4.43 12.31
CA GLY A 390 -5.07 4.20 13.63
C GLY A 390 -3.58 3.82 13.62
N THR A 391 -3.06 3.15 12.59
CA THR A 391 -1.64 2.70 12.59
C THR A 391 -0.62 3.84 12.52
N GLY A 392 -1.01 4.99 11.96
CA GLY A 392 -0.15 6.19 11.87
C GLY A 392 -0.15 7.04 13.14
N ASP A 393 -0.92 6.68 14.17
CA ASP A 393 -1.10 7.51 15.37
C ASP A 393 0.08 7.40 16.35
N PHE A 394 0.87 6.32 16.25
CA PHE A 394 2.12 6.12 16.96
C PHE A 394 2.96 5.09 16.20
N THR A 395 3.97 5.54 15.47
CA THR A 395 4.88 4.68 14.69
C THR A 395 6.31 4.91 15.15
N GLY A 396 7.08 3.82 15.24
CA GLY A 396 8.49 3.85 15.63
C GLY A 396 9.41 3.33 14.54
N PHE A 397 10.54 4.01 14.36
CA PHE A 397 11.67 3.53 13.58
C PHE A 397 12.83 3.30 14.53
N ILE A 398 13.20 2.03 14.73
CA ILE A 398 14.16 1.65 15.77
C ILE A 398 15.34 0.86 15.20
N ASN A 399 16.36 0.71 16.04
CA ASN A 399 17.56 -0.05 15.75
C ASN A 399 17.62 -1.25 16.68
N THR A 400 17.61 -2.47 16.15
CA THR A 400 17.92 -3.66 16.96
C THR A 400 19.38 -3.61 17.43
N PRO A 401 19.75 -4.39 18.47
CA PRO A 401 21.15 -4.53 18.88
C PRO A 401 22.07 -5.03 17.75
N LEU A 402 21.54 -5.79 16.78
CA LEU A 402 22.29 -6.35 15.66
C LEU A 402 22.62 -5.31 14.58
N ASN A 403 21.86 -4.21 14.51
CA ASN A 403 22.13 -3.16 13.54
C ASN A 403 23.45 -2.43 13.86
N LYS A 404 24.44 -2.58 12.98
CA LYS A 404 25.74 -1.92 13.12
C LYS A 404 25.69 -0.43 12.75
N ASP A 405 24.79 -0.06 11.85
CA ASP A 405 24.68 1.32 11.36
C ASP A 405 23.45 2.00 11.97
N LYS A 406 23.67 2.73 13.06
CA LYS A 406 22.60 3.35 13.85
C LYS A 406 21.97 4.58 13.18
N SER A 407 22.51 5.09 12.07
CA SER A 407 21.90 6.21 11.32
C SER A 407 20.67 5.79 10.49
N ARG A 408 20.42 4.49 10.36
CA ARG A 408 19.27 3.96 9.62
C ARG A 408 18.61 2.80 10.36
N PRO A 409 17.29 2.85 10.57
CA PRO A 409 16.54 1.81 11.27
C PRO A 409 16.56 0.49 10.50
N ASP A 410 16.49 -0.63 11.21
CA ASP A 410 16.20 -1.95 10.65
C ASP A 410 14.77 -2.42 10.92
N ILE A 411 14.05 -1.74 11.82
CA ILE A 411 12.69 -2.08 12.20
C ILE A 411 11.79 -0.83 12.17
N GLU A 412 10.61 -0.99 11.56
CA GLU A 412 9.45 -0.11 11.72
C GLU A 412 8.40 -0.82 12.60
N ILE A 413 7.75 -0.08 13.50
CA ILE A 413 6.69 -0.61 14.37
C ILE A 413 5.47 0.28 14.27
N HIS A 414 4.39 -0.23 13.70
CA HIS A 414 3.08 0.40 13.78
C HIS A 414 2.33 -0.09 15.01
N HIS A 415 1.62 0.81 15.68
CA HIS A 415 0.83 0.49 16.84
C HIS A 415 -0.65 0.66 16.53
N MET A 416 -1.44 -0.36 16.80
CA MET A 416 -2.88 -0.31 16.65
C MET A 416 -3.54 -0.65 17.99
N LEU A 417 -4.32 0.29 18.52
CA LEU A 417 -5.11 0.05 19.72
C LEU A 417 -6.50 -0.44 19.33
N VAL A 418 -6.88 -1.59 19.88
CA VAL A 418 -8.15 -2.25 19.62
C VAL A 418 -8.93 -2.37 20.94
N PRO A 419 -10.22 -1.98 20.97
CA PRO A 419 -11.11 -2.19 22.13
C PRO A 419 -11.19 -3.64 22.60
N GLU A 420 -11.58 -3.87 23.85
CA GLU A 420 -11.86 -5.22 24.38
C GLU A 420 -13.05 -5.85 23.65
N ASP A 421 -12.91 -7.13 23.27
CA ASP A 421 -13.95 -7.93 22.59
C ASP A 421 -14.55 -7.17 21.40
N ASP A 422 -13.68 -6.54 20.61
CA ASP A 422 -14.07 -5.75 19.46
C ASP A 422 -14.72 -6.64 18.39
N GLN A 423 -15.86 -6.18 17.86
CA GLN A 423 -16.65 -6.91 16.87
C GLN A 423 -16.51 -6.34 15.46
N SER A 424 -15.60 -5.39 15.23
CA SER A 424 -15.46 -4.67 13.96
C SER A 424 -14.02 -4.63 13.45
N ALA A 425 -13.17 -3.79 14.04
CA ALA A 425 -11.78 -3.62 13.63
C ALA A 425 -10.96 -4.91 13.77
N MET A 426 -11.12 -5.66 14.87
CA MET A 426 -10.36 -6.88 15.11
C MET A 426 -10.70 -8.01 14.11
N PRO A 427 -11.98 -8.39 13.91
CA PRO A 427 -12.33 -9.34 12.86
C PRO A 427 -11.90 -8.88 11.46
N MET A 428 -12.04 -7.59 11.15
CA MET A 428 -11.65 -7.03 9.85
C MET A 428 -10.15 -7.16 9.61
N TRP A 429 -9.32 -6.79 10.59
CA TRP A 429 -7.87 -6.96 10.52
C TRP A 429 -7.47 -8.43 10.36
N LEU A 430 -8.00 -9.33 11.20
CA LEU A 430 -7.65 -10.75 11.12
C LEU A 430 -8.06 -11.40 9.79
N HIS A 431 -9.19 -10.97 9.22
CA HIS A 431 -9.63 -11.39 7.89
C HIS A 431 -8.69 -10.87 6.80
N SER A 432 -8.27 -9.60 6.87
CA SER A 432 -7.38 -8.98 5.88
C SER A 432 -6.02 -9.68 5.77
N GLN A 433 -5.56 -10.31 6.85
CA GLN A 433 -4.30 -11.08 6.87
C GLN A 433 -4.42 -12.46 6.19
N GLY A 434 -5.64 -12.94 5.89
CA GLY A 434 -5.82 -14.30 5.35
C GLY A 434 -5.48 -15.40 6.37
N TYR A 435 -5.62 -15.14 7.67
CA TYR A 435 -5.34 -16.14 8.70
C TYR A 435 -6.25 -17.36 8.60
N ASN A 436 -5.69 -18.52 8.93
CA ASN A 436 -6.48 -19.74 9.10
C ASN A 436 -7.32 -19.67 10.39
N LYS A 437 -8.27 -20.59 10.52
CA LYS A 437 -9.24 -20.60 11.63
C LYS A 437 -8.56 -20.67 13.01
N GLU A 438 -7.48 -21.44 13.15
CA GLU A 438 -6.78 -21.60 14.43
C GLU A 438 -6.13 -20.28 14.87
N THR A 439 -5.37 -19.65 13.97
CA THR A 439 -4.70 -18.35 14.21
C THR A 439 -5.72 -17.24 14.46
N TYR A 440 -6.79 -17.19 13.65
CA TYR A 440 -7.90 -16.25 13.83
C TYR A 440 -8.54 -16.35 15.22
N LEU A 441 -8.89 -17.57 15.65
CA LEU A 441 -9.52 -17.78 16.94
C LEU A 441 -8.59 -17.47 18.10
N HIS A 442 -7.29 -17.78 17.98
CA HIS A 442 -6.29 -17.41 18.99
C HIS A 442 -6.34 -15.90 19.27
N PHE A 443 -6.18 -15.07 18.24
CA PHE A 443 -6.14 -13.62 18.43
C PHE A 443 -7.50 -13.02 18.86
N LYS A 444 -8.62 -13.60 18.43
CA LYS A 444 -9.94 -13.22 18.96
C LYS A 444 -10.02 -13.48 20.47
N GLN A 445 -9.47 -14.59 20.96
CA GLN A 445 -9.49 -14.91 22.39
C GLN A 445 -8.53 -14.03 23.19
N VAL A 446 -7.41 -13.63 22.61
CA VAL A 446 -6.53 -12.60 23.19
C VAL A 446 -7.30 -11.28 23.38
N ASN A 447 -7.97 -10.79 22.34
CA ASN A 447 -8.70 -9.51 22.41
C ASN A 447 -9.88 -9.49 23.40
N LYS A 448 -10.40 -10.65 23.80
CA LYS A 448 -11.41 -10.75 24.86
C LYS A 448 -10.88 -10.53 26.28
N LYS A 449 -9.57 -10.59 26.48
CA LYS A 449 -8.96 -10.40 27.81
C LYS A 449 -8.90 -8.93 28.24
N GLY A 450 -8.96 -8.01 27.29
CA GLY A 450 -8.92 -6.57 27.52
C GLY A 450 -8.61 -5.80 26.23
N ALA A 451 -8.52 -4.47 26.34
CA ALA A 451 -8.04 -3.64 25.25
C ALA A 451 -6.66 -4.13 24.79
N THR A 452 -6.46 -4.26 23.48
CA THR A 452 -5.24 -4.83 22.91
C THR A 452 -4.47 -3.76 22.17
N LEU A 453 -3.24 -3.49 22.60
CA LEU A 453 -2.27 -2.75 21.79
C LEU A 453 -1.49 -3.76 20.96
N MET A 454 -1.76 -3.78 19.66
CA MET A 454 -1.06 -4.62 18.69
C MET A 454 0.17 -3.88 18.17
N LEU A 455 1.34 -4.52 18.24
CA LEU A 455 2.58 -4.05 17.67
C LEU A 455 2.84 -4.82 16.38
N ILE A 456 2.75 -4.09 15.27
CA ILE A 456 2.99 -4.60 13.92
C ILE A 456 4.43 -4.27 13.57
N ILE A 457 5.31 -5.26 13.69
CA ILE A 457 6.76 -5.12 13.52
C ILE A 457 7.11 -5.43 12.07
N ALA A 458 7.87 -4.56 11.41
CA ALA A 458 8.28 -4.71 10.02
C ALA A 458 9.80 -4.67 9.88
N LEU A 459 10.35 -5.66 9.17
CA LEU A 459 11.75 -5.68 8.77
C LEU A 459 11.97 -4.74 7.59
N LEU A 460 12.72 -3.66 7.78
CA LEU A 460 12.91 -2.60 6.78
C LEU A 460 13.99 -2.92 5.75
N ARG A 461 14.92 -3.82 6.07
CA ARG A 461 16.08 -4.13 5.21
C ARG A 461 16.25 -5.64 5.06
N PRO A 462 15.26 -6.33 4.47
CA PRO A 462 15.30 -7.78 4.28
C PRO A 462 16.47 -8.17 3.38
N LYS A 463 17.14 -9.26 3.74
CA LYS A 463 18.14 -9.91 2.88
C LYS A 463 17.50 -11.00 2.02
N SER A 464 16.42 -11.60 2.51
CA SER A 464 15.63 -12.56 1.75
C SER A 464 15.04 -11.90 0.52
N VAL A 465 15.22 -12.53 -0.64
CA VAL A 465 14.64 -12.08 -1.92
C VAL A 465 13.85 -13.20 -2.57
N GLY A 466 12.75 -12.80 -3.17
CA GLY A 466 11.84 -13.65 -3.91
C GLY A 466 12.00 -13.54 -5.43
N GLU A 467 11.04 -14.14 -6.12
CA GLU A 467 10.86 -13.96 -7.56
C GLU A 467 9.39 -14.07 -7.99
N ILE A 468 9.11 -13.55 -9.18
CA ILE A 468 7.84 -13.67 -9.88
C ILE A 468 8.08 -14.39 -11.20
N LYS A 469 7.31 -15.44 -11.47
CA LYS A 469 7.36 -16.21 -12.71
C LYS A 469 6.00 -16.23 -13.39
N LEU A 470 5.99 -16.35 -14.70
CA LEU A 470 4.74 -16.69 -15.40
C LEU A 470 4.31 -18.11 -15.03
N LYS A 471 3.00 -18.27 -14.81
CA LYS A 471 2.37 -19.59 -14.70
C LYS A 471 2.15 -20.23 -16.08
N SER A 472 1.77 -19.41 -17.05
CA SER A 472 1.53 -19.80 -18.44
C SER A 472 1.67 -18.58 -19.36
N ALA A 473 1.47 -18.76 -20.67
CA ALA A 473 1.40 -17.67 -21.64
C ALA A 473 0.02 -16.97 -21.69
N ASN A 474 -0.93 -17.33 -20.81
CA ASN A 474 -2.26 -16.74 -20.76
C ASN A 474 -2.28 -15.51 -19.83
N ILE A 475 -2.75 -14.37 -20.34
CA ILE A 475 -2.93 -13.11 -19.60
C ILE A 475 -3.81 -13.27 -18.35
N SER A 476 -4.82 -14.14 -18.42
CA SER A 476 -5.77 -14.32 -17.32
C SER A 476 -5.21 -15.13 -16.15
N ASP A 477 -4.08 -15.82 -16.35
CA ASP A 477 -3.46 -16.59 -15.28
C ASP A 477 -2.67 -15.66 -14.36
N ARG A 478 -2.91 -15.80 -13.04
CA ARG A 478 -2.10 -15.13 -12.03
C ARG A 478 -0.64 -15.63 -12.09
N PRO A 479 0.35 -14.74 -11.89
CA PRO A 479 1.73 -15.15 -11.87
C PRO A 479 2.03 -16.00 -10.63
N ILE A 480 3.09 -16.80 -10.71
CA ILE A 480 3.64 -17.52 -9.57
C ILE A 480 4.51 -16.54 -8.78
N ILE A 481 4.25 -16.42 -7.48
CA ILE A 481 5.02 -15.53 -6.58
C ILE A 481 5.72 -16.39 -5.53
N HIS A 482 7.04 -16.30 -5.50
CA HIS A 482 7.86 -16.88 -4.43
C HIS A 482 8.38 -15.74 -3.57
N ALA A 483 7.81 -15.53 -2.38
CA ALA A 483 8.22 -14.44 -1.49
C ALA A 483 9.53 -14.73 -0.74
N ASN A 484 9.79 -16.01 -0.42
CA ASN A 484 10.99 -16.49 0.29
C ASN A 484 11.24 -15.79 1.63
N PHE A 485 10.20 -15.39 2.35
CA PHE A 485 10.35 -14.71 3.64
C PHE A 485 11.14 -15.56 4.65
N LEU A 486 12.05 -14.91 5.38
CA LEU A 486 12.89 -15.54 6.42
C LEU A 486 13.74 -16.72 5.88
N ASN A 487 14.13 -16.67 4.61
CA ASN A 487 15.08 -17.63 4.05
C ASN A 487 16.51 -17.33 4.52
N GLU A 488 16.82 -16.05 4.77
CA GLU A 488 18.09 -15.60 5.37
C GLU A 488 18.00 -15.57 6.91
N GLU A 489 19.01 -16.12 7.57
CA GLU A 489 19.05 -16.24 9.04
C GLU A 489 19.11 -14.87 9.75
N ASP A 490 19.75 -13.88 9.12
CA ASP A 490 19.88 -12.54 9.69
C ASP A 490 18.54 -11.80 9.78
N ASP A 491 17.63 -12.04 8.83
CA ASP A 491 16.27 -11.48 8.86
C ASP A 491 15.52 -12.01 10.09
N LEU A 492 15.63 -13.32 10.33
CA LEU A 492 15.01 -13.98 11.46
C LEU A 492 15.57 -13.46 12.80
N LYS A 493 16.89 -13.38 12.95
CA LYS A 493 17.55 -12.87 14.16
C LYS A 493 17.13 -11.43 14.47
N THR A 494 17.07 -10.58 13.44
CA THR A 494 16.63 -9.18 13.58
C THR A 494 15.20 -9.10 14.07
N MET A 495 14.29 -9.90 13.51
CA MET A 495 12.89 -9.94 13.95
C MET A 495 12.71 -10.47 15.38
N ILE A 496 13.52 -11.45 15.81
CA ILE A 496 13.52 -11.94 17.19
C ILE A 496 13.92 -10.81 18.16
N GLU A 497 14.97 -10.06 17.84
CA GLU A 497 15.38 -8.91 18.66
C GLU A 497 14.30 -7.81 18.70
N ALA A 498 13.54 -7.63 17.62
CA ALA A 498 12.40 -6.72 17.61
C ALA A 498 11.25 -7.19 18.51
N ILE A 499 10.98 -8.49 18.60
CA ILE A 499 9.99 -9.04 19.56
C ILE A 499 10.48 -8.82 20.99
N LYS A 500 11.77 -9.03 21.27
CA LYS A 500 12.37 -8.75 22.59
C LYS A 500 12.25 -7.27 22.97
N TYR A 501 12.48 -6.36 22.01
CA TYR A 501 12.23 -4.93 22.21
C TYR A 501 10.77 -4.66 22.61
N ALA A 502 9.81 -5.27 21.93
CA ALA A 502 8.40 -5.08 22.23
C ALA A 502 8.01 -5.59 23.63
N LYS A 503 8.64 -6.67 24.09
CA LYS A 503 8.51 -7.14 25.48
C LYS A 503 9.06 -6.12 26.48
N MET A 504 10.25 -5.58 26.22
CA MET A 504 10.82 -4.52 27.07
C MET A 504 9.93 -3.26 27.09
N PHE A 505 9.35 -2.88 25.95
CA PHE A 505 8.40 -1.77 25.87
C PHE A 505 7.18 -2.01 26.78
N ALA A 506 6.64 -3.22 26.79
CA ALA A 506 5.53 -3.62 27.67
C ALA A 506 5.91 -3.59 29.17
N GLU A 507 7.17 -3.80 29.50
CA GLU A 507 7.72 -3.80 30.88
C GLU A 507 8.11 -2.40 31.39
N THR A 508 8.05 -1.37 30.53
CA THR A 508 8.31 0.01 30.96
C THR A 508 7.36 0.45 32.09
N PRO A 509 7.83 1.28 33.05
CA PRO A 509 6.97 1.78 34.13
C PRO A 509 5.64 2.37 33.65
N THR A 510 5.68 3.13 32.55
CA THR A 510 4.47 3.74 31.99
C THR A 510 3.48 2.71 31.45
N MET A 511 3.95 1.67 30.75
CA MET A 511 3.06 0.60 30.26
C MET A 511 2.55 -0.26 31.42
N GLN A 512 3.39 -0.58 32.40
CA GLN A 512 2.96 -1.34 33.59
C GLN A 512 1.87 -0.61 34.40
N ALA A 513 1.88 0.73 34.44
CA ALA A 513 0.78 1.50 35.03
C ALA A 513 -0.57 1.28 34.32
N LEU A 514 -0.56 0.95 33.03
CA LEU A 514 -1.75 0.57 32.24
C LEU A 514 -2.17 -0.89 32.45
N GLY A 515 -1.48 -1.64 33.32
CA GLY A 515 -1.75 -3.05 33.58
C GLY A 515 -1.41 -3.92 32.37
N THR A 516 -0.31 -3.62 31.70
CA THR A 516 0.12 -4.31 30.49
C THR A 516 0.53 -5.76 30.77
N GLU A 517 -0.08 -6.69 30.02
CA GLU A 517 0.34 -8.09 29.92
C GLU A 517 0.77 -8.43 28.50
N PHE A 518 1.95 -9.04 28.38
CA PHE A 518 2.47 -9.51 27.10
C PHE A 518 1.88 -10.89 26.79
N GLU A 519 1.24 -11.05 25.63
CA GLU A 519 0.58 -12.30 25.25
C GLU A 519 1.55 -13.22 24.49
N ASP A 520 2.00 -14.31 25.14
CA ASP A 520 3.06 -15.19 24.63
C ASP A 520 2.71 -16.69 24.65
N ASP A 521 1.42 -17.04 24.56
CA ASP A 521 0.96 -18.44 24.53
C ASP A 521 0.27 -18.82 23.21
N TYR A 522 0.99 -18.68 22.10
CA TYR A 522 0.53 -19.13 20.78
C TYR A 522 0.69 -20.66 20.64
N LYS A 523 -0.42 -21.39 20.84
CA LYS A 523 -0.45 -22.86 20.97
C LYS A 523 0.30 -23.65 19.90
N PRO A 524 0.23 -23.31 18.58
CA PRO A 524 1.01 -24.02 17.57
C PRO A 524 2.52 -24.04 17.83
N CYS A 525 3.02 -23.05 18.57
CA CYS A 525 4.43 -22.89 18.92
C CYS A 525 4.72 -23.23 20.40
N SER A 526 3.87 -22.82 21.35
CA SER A 526 4.11 -23.09 22.78
C SER A 526 3.98 -24.57 23.14
N ASN A 527 3.29 -25.37 22.33
CA ASN A 527 3.27 -26.84 22.47
C ASN A 527 4.58 -27.52 22.05
N LYS A 528 5.47 -26.83 21.31
CA LYS A 528 6.70 -27.40 20.72
C LYS A 528 7.97 -26.81 21.32
N HIS A 529 7.90 -25.57 21.78
CA HIS A 529 9.05 -24.80 22.23
C HIS A 529 8.70 -24.06 23.53
N GLU A 530 9.71 -23.87 24.38
CA GLU A 530 9.57 -23.09 25.61
C GLU A 530 9.20 -21.64 25.29
N ILE A 531 8.14 -21.13 25.92
CA ILE A 531 7.66 -19.76 25.74
C ILE A 531 8.79 -18.77 26.05
N GLY A 532 8.96 -17.79 25.17
CA GLY A 532 10.00 -16.76 25.30
C GLY A 532 11.39 -17.17 24.81
N SER A 533 11.61 -18.42 24.41
CA SER A 533 12.85 -18.86 23.77
C SER A 533 12.95 -18.38 22.31
N ASP A 534 14.17 -18.26 21.78
CA ASP A 534 14.38 -17.90 20.37
C ASP A 534 13.70 -18.89 19.40
N LYS A 535 13.65 -20.18 19.75
CA LYS A 535 12.92 -21.20 18.96
C LYS A 535 11.41 -20.99 18.97
N TYR A 536 10.86 -20.54 20.09
CA TYR A 536 9.44 -20.18 20.17
C TYR A 536 9.15 -18.96 19.28
N TYR A 537 9.96 -17.91 19.37
CA TYR A 537 9.78 -16.72 18.52
C TYR A 537 9.98 -17.02 17.03
N GLU A 538 10.96 -17.83 16.66
CA GLU A 538 11.10 -18.30 15.28
C GLU A 538 9.84 -19.01 14.81
N CYS A 539 9.31 -19.96 15.59
CA CYS A 539 8.07 -20.64 15.24
C CYS A 539 6.93 -19.63 15.03
N CYS A 540 6.77 -18.67 15.93
CA CYS A 540 5.73 -17.64 15.83
C CYS A 540 5.89 -16.78 14.58
N LEU A 541 7.11 -16.33 14.27
CA LEU A 541 7.43 -15.57 13.06
C LEU A 541 7.05 -16.34 11.80
N ARG A 542 7.38 -17.63 11.73
CA ARG A 542 7.05 -18.49 10.58
C ARG A 542 5.55 -18.75 10.40
N HIS A 543 4.76 -18.72 11.48
CA HIS A 543 3.32 -18.93 11.41
C HIS A 543 2.54 -17.64 11.14
N ILE A 544 2.80 -16.61 11.92
CA ILE A 544 1.96 -15.40 11.98
C ILE A 544 2.49 -14.32 11.03
N GLY A 545 3.80 -14.32 10.77
CA GLY A 545 4.43 -13.30 9.95
C GLY A 545 4.10 -13.44 8.47
N ALA A 546 4.11 -12.30 7.78
CA ALA A 546 3.54 -12.10 6.46
C ALA A 546 4.22 -10.94 5.71
N THR A 547 3.64 -10.56 4.59
CA THR A 547 3.97 -9.32 3.86
C THR A 547 3.40 -8.08 4.58
N LEU A 548 4.09 -6.94 4.52
CA LEU A 548 3.54 -5.59 4.80
C LEU A 548 2.98 -4.92 3.53
N TYR A 549 2.79 -5.68 2.46
CA TYR A 549 2.24 -5.27 1.18
C TYR A 549 3.13 -4.29 0.39
N HIS A 550 4.45 -4.42 0.53
CA HIS A 550 5.44 -3.54 -0.06
C HIS A 550 6.35 -4.23 -1.10
N PRO A 551 5.84 -5.05 -2.04
CA PRO A 551 6.69 -5.69 -3.03
C PRO A 551 7.36 -4.64 -3.94
N VAL A 552 8.66 -4.82 -4.22
CA VAL A 552 9.49 -3.99 -5.11
C VAL A 552 10.53 -4.83 -5.85
N GLY A 553 11.30 -4.22 -6.76
CA GLY A 553 12.57 -4.77 -7.27
C GLY A 553 12.49 -5.76 -8.43
N THR A 554 11.29 -6.15 -8.85
CA THR A 554 11.07 -7.14 -9.93
C THR A 554 11.40 -6.67 -11.34
N CYS A 555 11.60 -5.37 -11.53
CA CYS A 555 12.16 -4.77 -12.72
C CYS A 555 13.33 -3.84 -12.35
N LYS A 556 14.19 -4.30 -11.42
CA LYS A 556 15.31 -3.56 -10.83
C LYS A 556 16.04 -2.66 -11.83
N MET A 557 16.28 -1.40 -11.45
CA MET A 557 17.15 -0.48 -12.19
C MET A 557 18.63 -0.76 -11.94
N GLY A 558 19.46 -0.53 -12.96
CA GLY A 558 20.91 -0.65 -12.88
C GLY A 558 21.58 -0.33 -14.21
N PRO A 559 22.90 -0.09 -14.21
CA PRO A 559 23.63 0.23 -15.42
C PRO A 559 23.89 -0.98 -16.35
N ASP A 560 23.81 -2.22 -15.82
CA ASP A 560 24.18 -3.44 -16.53
C ASP A 560 22.95 -4.34 -16.78
N SER A 561 22.68 -4.66 -18.04
CA SER A 561 21.53 -5.50 -18.42
C SER A 561 21.62 -6.95 -17.92
N SER A 562 22.80 -7.42 -17.51
CA SER A 562 22.96 -8.76 -16.91
C SER A 562 22.39 -8.87 -15.50
N ASP A 563 22.21 -7.74 -14.79
CA ASP A 563 21.76 -7.70 -13.39
C ASP A 563 20.55 -6.78 -13.14
N SER A 564 20.06 -6.11 -14.19
CA SER A 564 18.99 -5.13 -14.14
C SER A 564 18.08 -5.19 -15.36
N VAL A 565 16.86 -4.70 -15.20
CA VAL A 565 15.82 -4.70 -16.25
C VAL A 565 15.72 -3.35 -16.93
N VAL A 566 15.91 -2.26 -16.18
CA VAL A 566 15.91 -0.89 -16.70
C VAL A 566 17.19 -0.16 -16.38
N ASP A 567 17.54 0.82 -17.21
CA ASP A 567 18.65 1.73 -16.95
C ASP A 567 18.30 2.78 -15.88
N PRO A 568 19.26 3.63 -15.44
CA PRO A 568 18.99 4.69 -14.47
C PRO A 568 17.97 5.76 -14.92
N GLU A 569 17.65 5.86 -16.22
CA GLU A 569 16.57 6.69 -16.77
C GLU A 569 15.27 5.91 -16.97
N LEU A 570 15.19 4.69 -16.42
CA LEU A 570 14.04 3.78 -16.41
C LEU A 570 13.68 3.16 -17.77
N LYS A 571 14.56 3.24 -18.77
CA LYS A 571 14.39 2.59 -20.08
C LYS A 571 14.71 1.11 -19.98
N VAL A 572 13.87 0.25 -20.56
CA VAL A 572 14.11 -1.19 -20.58
C VAL A 572 15.34 -1.50 -21.44
N HIS A 573 16.28 -2.28 -20.90
CA HIS A 573 17.49 -2.65 -21.60
C HIS A 573 17.19 -3.41 -22.90
N GLY A 574 17.89 -3.07 -23.98
CA GLY A 574 17.78 -3.78 -25.26
C GLY A 574 16.47 -3.59 -26.03
N VAL A 575 15.48 -2.85 -25.49
CA VAL A 575 14.17 -2.63 -26.13
C VAL A 575 13.85 -1.14 -26.20
N LYS A 576 13.59 -0.63 -27.41
CA LYS A 576 13.30 0.80 -27.63
C LYS A 576 11.82 1.12 -27.39
N GLY A 577 11.55 2.35 -26.96
CA GLY A 577 10.17 2.86 -26.81
C GLY A 577 9.43 2.31 -25.59
N LEU A 578 10.16 1.86 -24.57
CA LEU A 578 9.58 1.24 -23.37
C LEU A 578 10.31 1.70 -22.10
N ARG A 579 9.53 2.10 -21.10
CA ARG A 579 10.01 2.33 -19.73
C ARG A 579 9.19 1.58 -18.70
N VAL A 580 9.78 1.35 -17.53
CA VAL A 580 9.06 0.92 -16.33
C VAL A 580 9.13 2.02 -15.30
N VAL A 581 7.99 2.56 -14.88
CA VAL A 581 7.90 3.67 -13.93
C VAL A 581 6.92 3.28 -12.83
N ASP A 582 7.38 2.44 -11.92
CA ASP A 582 6.68 2.05 -10.69
C ASP A 582 7.66 1.46 -9.67
N ALA A 583 7.14 0.91 -8.56
CA ALA A 583 7.97 0.39 -7.47
C ALA A 583 8.82 -0.84 -7.85
N SER A 584 8.56 -1.50 -8.97
CA SER A 584 9.35 -2.64 -9.45
C SER A 584 10.81 -2.26 -9.76
N ILE A 585 11.09 -0.99 -10.02
CA ILE A 585 12.44 -0.53 -10.40
C ILE A 585 13.40 -0.40 -9.21
N MET A 586 12.90 -0.38 -7.98
CA MET A 586 13.75 -0.13 -6.80
C MET A 586 14.80 -1.24 -6.67
N PRO A 587 16.11 -0.94 -6.73
CA PRO A 587 17.15 -1.97 -6.66
C PRO A 587 17.25 -2.56 -5.25
N LYS A 588 16.96 -1.75 -4.24
CA LYS A 588 16.73 -2.14 -2.86
C LYS A 588 15.48 -1.45 -2.34
N ILE A 589 14.70 -2.16 -1.53
CA ILE A 589 13.55 -1.56 -0.86
C ILE A 589 13.99 -0.41 0.06
N VAL A 590 13.16 0.63 0.13
CA VAL A 590 13.38 1.78 1.03
C VAL A 590 12.97 1.40 2.45
N SER A 591 13.60 2.00 3.45
CA SER A 591 13.33 1.77 4.87
C SER A 591 12.04 2.52 5.32
N ALA A 592 10.90 2.27 4.65
CA ALA A 592 9.59 2.87 4.89
C ALA A 592 8.46 2.20 4.07
N ASN A 593 7.20 2.53 4.34
CA ASN A 593 6.10 2.21 3.41
C ASN A 593 6.40 2.73 1.98
N THR A 594 6.15 1.90 0.96
CA THR A 594 6.66 2.16 -0.41
C THR A 594 5.81 3.10 -1.27
N ASN A 595 4.65 3.56 -0.80
CA ASN A 595 3.75 4.38 -1.60
C ASN A 595 4.34 5.74 -1.96
N ALA A 596 4.96 6.44 -1.00
CA ALA A 596 5.58 7.74 -1.28
C ALA A 596 6.73 7.60 -2.29
N ALA A 597 7.57 6.58 -2.13
CA ALA A 597 8.66 6.29 -3.06
C ALA A 597 8.14 5.96 -4.48
N ALA A 598 7.03 5.22 -4.60
CA ALA A 598 6.38 4.97 -5.89
C ALA A 598 5.87 6.26 -6.56
N ILE A 599 5.30 7.19 -5.80
CA ILE A 599 4.85 8.50 -6.30
C ILE A 599 6.06 9.34 -6.74
N MET A 600 7.14 9.36 -5.96
CA MET A 600 8.39 10.02 -6.30
C MET A 600 9.00 9.47 -7.61
N ILE A 601 9.01 8.14 -7.77
CA ILE A 601 9.40 7.49 -9.03
C ILE A 601 8.52 7.95 -10.19
N GLY A 602 7.21 8.09 -9.97
CA GLY A 602 6.28 8.63 -10.96
C GLY A 602 6.60 10.08 -11.38
N GLU A 603 6.84 10.97 -10.42
CA GLU A 603 7.22 12.36 -10.69
C GLU A 603 8.52 12.45 -11.49
N ARG A 604 9.53 11.66 -11.09
CA ARG A 604 10.83 11.66 -11.74
C ARG A 604 10.81 11.00 -13.11
N GLY A 605 10.10 9.88 -13.24
CA GLY A 605 9.94 9.17 -14.51
C GLY A 605 9.24 10.04 -15.54
N ALA A 606 8.24 10.84 -15.13
CA ALA A 606 7.62 11.83 -16.01
C ALA A 606 8.62 12.89 -16.50
N ASP A 607 9.50 13.39 -15.62
CA ASP A 607 10.52 14.37 -16.00
C ASP A 607 11.58 13.77 -16.93
N PHE A 608 11.93 12.48 -16.79
CA PHE A 608 12.78 11.78 -17.77
C PHE A 608 12.13 11.66 -19.15
N VAL A 609 10.85 11.30 -19.21
CA VAL A 609 10.11 11.25 -20.48
C VAL A 609 10.04 12.64 -21.10
N LYS A 610 9.77 13.68 -20.30
CA LYS A 610 9.76 15.06 -20.78
C LYS A 610 11.11 15.48 -21.34
N LYS A 611 12.21 15.21 -20.65
CA LYS A 611 13.56 15.54 -21.10
C LYS A 611 13.89 14.93 -22.47
N ASP A 612 13.43 13.71 -22.74
CA ASP A 612 13.75 13.00 -23.99
C ASP A 612 12.85 13.40 -25.17
N TRP A 613 11.65 13.93 -24.91
CA TRP A 613 10.64 14.21 -25.95
C TRP A 613 10.13 15.64 -26.02
N ALA A 614 10.50 16.50 -25.07
CA ALA A 614 10.20 17.91 -25.10
C ALA A 614 10.68 18.49 -26.44
N PRO A 615 9.88 19.36 -27.09
CA PRO A 615 10.37 20.09 -28.25
C PRO A 615 11.63 20.84 -27.84
N SER A 616 12.68 20.77 -28.66
CA SER A 616 13.84 21.65 -28.50
C SER A 616 13.32 23.10 -28.48
N GLU A 617 13.65 23.86 -27.43
CA GLU A 617 13.34 25.30 -27.35
C GLU A 617 13.94 26.08 -28.54
#